data_AF-A0A959W5E0-F1
#
_entry.id   AF-A0A959W5E0-F1
#
_cell.length_a   1.000
_cell.length_b   1.000
_cell.length_c   1.000
_cell.angle_alpha   90.00
_cell.angle_beta   90.00
_cell.angle_gamma   90.00
#
_symmetry.space_group_name_H-M   'P 1'
#
loop_
_entity.id
_entity.type
_entity.pdbx_description
1 polymer ?
#
loop_
_entity_poly.entity_id
_entity_poly.type
_entity_poly.pdbx_seq_one_letter_code
_entity_poly.pdbx_strand_id
1 'polypeptide(L)' 'MNREEKAALIEEIGAEIESSEAIFAVDYRGISVTQAAELRSGLREADATFKVVKNRLTKLAAEKAGATELNELL' A
#
# COMPACT_ATOMS: atom_id res chain seq x y z
N MET A 1 5.32 -6.26 15.97
CA MET A 1 3.96 -5.81 15.61
C MET A 1 2.94 -6.35 16.60
N ASN A 2 2.63 -5.52 17.59
CA ASN A 2 1.50 -5.73 18.49
C ASN A 2 0.18 -5.56 17.74
N ARG A 3 -0.90 -6.07 18.35
CA ARG A 3 -2.23 -6.09 17.73
C ARG A 3 -2.77 -4.67 17.48
N GLU A 4 -2.41 -3.73 18.35
CA GLU A 4 -2.74 -2.30 18.23
C GLU A 4 -2.02 -1.65 17.04
N GLU A 5 -0.71 -1.89 16.88
CA GLU A 5 0.07 -1.35 15.75
C GLU A 5 -0.48 -1.83 14.39
N LYS A 6 -0.95 -3.08 14.32
CA LYS A 6 -1.59 -3.61 13.10
C LYS A 6 -2.94 -2.97 12.85
N ALA A 7 -3.71 -2.68 13.90
CA ALA A 7 -5.01 -2.02 13.76
C ALA A 7 -4.84 -0.59 13.25
N ALA A 8 -3.89 0.17 13.82
CA ALA A 8 -3.55 1.51 13.35
C ALA A 8 -3.10 1.50 11.88
N LEU A 9 -2.26 0.53 11.50
CA LEU A 9 -1.82 0.39 10.10
C LEU A 9 -2.98 0.10 9.14
N ILE A 10 -3.96 -0.70 9.56
CA ILE A 10 -5.14 -1.02 8.74
C ILE A 10 -6.00 0.23 8.53
N GLU A 11 -6.16 1.08 9.55
CA GLU A 11 -6.90 2.34 9.41
C GLU A 11 -6.16 3.35 8.54
N GLU A 12 -4.84 3.47 8.71
CA GLU A 12 -4.00 4.34 7.87
C GLU A 12 -4.09 3.92 6.39
N ILE A 13 -3.94 2.61 6.10
CA ILE A 13 -4.06 2.09 4.74
C ILE A 13 -5.48 2.30 4.20
N GLY A 14 -6.52 2.10 5.01
CA GLY A 14 -7.91 2.35 4.60
C GLY A 14 -8.14 3.80 4.20
N ALA A 15 -7.62 4.75 4.98
CA ALA A 15 -7.73 6.18 4.69
C ALA A 15 -6.91 6.57 3.45
N GLU A 16 -5.71 6.01 3.25
CA GLU A 16 -4.92 6.20 2.03
C GLU A 16 -5.67 5.65 0.80
N ILE A 17 -6.32 4.48 0.91
CA ILE A 17 -7.12 3.87 -0.17
C ILE A 17 -8.33 4.73 -0.51
N GLU A 18 -9.05 5.25 0.50
CA GLU A 18 -10.26 6.06 0.30
C GLU A 18 -9.96 7.46 -0.26
N SER A 19 -8.80 8.02 0.10
CA SER A 19 -8.34 9.33 -0.40
C SER A 19 -7.63 9.27 -1.76
N SER A 20 -7.18 8.09 -2.19
CA SER A 20 -6.46 7.92 -3.45
C SER A 20 -7.40 7.61 -4.61
N GLU A 21 -7.25 8.34 -5.71
CA GLU A 21 -8.05 8.13 -6.93
C GLU A 21 -7.61 6.87 -7.72
N ALA A 22 -6.35 6.43 -7.56
CA ALA A 22 -5.81 5.24 -8.21
C ALA A 22 -4.84 4.49 -7.29
N ILE A 23 -4.96 3.16 -7.25
CA ILE A 23 -4.10 2.28 -6.44
C ILE A 23 -3.42 1.27 -7.36
N PHE A 24 -2.10 1.14 -7.23
CA PHE A 24 -1.30 0.21 -8.02
C PHE A 24 -0.73 -0.89 -7.13
N ALA A 25 -1.07 -2.14 -7.44
CA ALA A 25 -0.41 -3.31 -6.87
C ALA A 25 0.82 -3.67 -7.73
N VAL A 26 2.00 -3.62 -7.14
CA VAL A 26 3.27 -3.87 -7.85
C VAL A 26 4.08 -4.94 -7.12
N ASP A 27 4.58 -5.93 -7.85
CA ASP A 27 5.56 -6.89 -7.33
C ASP A 27 6.95 -6.26 -7.32
N TYR A 28 7.49 -6.03 -6.12
CA TYR A 28 8.81 -5.42 -5.94
C TYR A 28 9.94 -6.47 -5.83
N ARG A 29 9.65 -7.77 -5.96
CA ARG A 29 10.66 -8.84 -5.85
C ARG A 29 11.66 -8.74 -7.02
N GLY A 30 12.95 -8.69 -6.69
CA GLY A 30 14.04 -8.62 -7.66
C GLY A 30 14.60 -7.22 -7.91
N ILE A 31 14.02 -6.19 -7.27
CA ILE A 31 14.51 -4.80 -7.32
C ILE A 31 15.56 -4.57 -6.23
N SER A 32 16.65 -3.87 -6.55
CA SER A 32 17.66 -3.46 -5.57
C SER A 32 17.18 -2.27 -4.72
N VAL A 33 17.79 -2.07 -3.55
CA VAL A 33 17.45 -0.92 -2.68
C VAL A 33 17.63 0.43 -3.40
N THR A 34 18.65 0.54 -4.27
CA THR A 34 18.91 1.76 -5.05
C THR A 34 17.80 2.02 -6.07
N GLN A 35 17.37 1.00 -6.80
CA GLN A 35 16.27 1.12 -7.77
C GLN A 35 14.94 1.44 -7.09
N ALA A 36 14.67 0.86 -5.92
CA ALA A 36 13.49 1.19 -5.13
C ALA A 36 13.51 2.64 -4.62
N ALA A 37 14.70 3.18 -4.30
CA ALA A 37 14.85 4.57 -3.88
C ALA A 37 14.60 5.55 -5.05
N GLU A 38 15.12 5.25 -6.25
CA GLU A 38 14.85 6.01 -7.46
C GLU A 38 13.35 6.04 -7.80
N LEU A 39 12.70 4.87 -7.78
CA LEU A 39 11.26 4.76 -8.01
C LEU A 39 10.46 5.60 -6.99
N ARG A 40 10.86 5.56 -5.72
CA ARG A 40 10.20 6.31 -4.66
C ARG A 40 10.39 7.83 -4.82
N SER A 41 11.55 8.26 -5.33
CA SER A 41 11.81 9.67 -5.62
C SER A 41 10.95 10.16 -6.78
N GLY A 42 10.88 9.39 -7.88
CA GLY A 42 10.04 9.75 -9.02
C GLY A 42 8.55 9.76 -8.68
N LEU A 43 8.08 8.83 -7.85
CA LEU A 43 6.70 8.83 -7.38
C LEU A 43 6.39 10.04 -6.48
N ARG A 44 7.34 10.49 -5.63
CA ARG A 44 7.17 11.70 -4.84
C ARG A 44 7.03 12.97 -5.69
N GLU A 45 7.71 13.03 -6.84
CA GLU A 45 7.55 14.15 -7.78
C GLU A 45 6.16 14.17 -8.42
N ALA A 46 5.53 13.01 -8.56
CA ALA A 46 4.16 12.84 -9.04
C ALA A 46 3.11 12.84 -7.91
N ASP A 47 3.48 13.26 -6.70
CA ASP A 47 2.64 13.29 -5.49
C ASP A 47 2.05 11.92 -5.11
N ALA A 48 2.72 10.83 -5.52
CA ALA A 48 2.33 9.45 -5.26
C ALA A 48 3.14 8.83 -4.12
N THR A 49 2.47 8.02 -3.29
CA THR A 49 3.08 7.35 -2.15
C THR A 49 3.30 5.86 -2.44
N PHE A 50 4.55 5.39 -2.25
CA PHE A 50 4.89 3.98 -2.34
C PHE A 50 5.12 3.40 -0.94
N LYS A 51 4.33 2.40 -0.55
CA LYS A 51 4.43 1.73 0.75
C LYS A 51 4.39 0.21 0.54
N VAL A 52 5.33 -0.49 1.18
CA VAL A 52 5.36 -1.95 1.19
C VAL A 52 4.66 -2.41 2.46
N VAL A 53 3.52 -3.07 2.29
CA VAL A 53 2.65 -3.52 3.39
C VAL A 53 2.38 -5.01 3.26
N LYS A 54 2.03 -5.66 4.38
CA LYS A 54 1.67 -7.09 4.34
C LYS A 54 0.34 -7.27 3.63
N ASN A 55 0.30 -8.15 2.62
CA ASN A 55 -0.91 -8.45 1.84
C ASN A 55 -2.12 -8.74 2.72
N ARG A 56 -1.96 -9.53 3.79
CA ARG A 56 -3.08 -9.84 4.72
C ARG A 56 -3.65 -8.60 5.43
N LEU A 57 -2.81 -7.60 5.74
CA LEU A 57 -3.28 -6.34 6.34
C LEU A 57 -3.97 -5.48 5.29
N THR A 58 -3.42 -5.44 4.08
CA THR A 58 -4.00 -4.72 2.94
C THR A 58 -5.35 -5.30 2.55
N LYS A 59 -5.54 -6.62 2.55
CA LYS A 59 -6.85 -7.26 2.30
C LYS A 59 -7.90 -6.82 3.32
N LEU A 60 -7.53 -6.78 4.61
CA LEU A 60 -8.42 -6.31 5.66
C LEU A 60 -8.77 -4.82 5.54
N ALA A 61 -7.81 -3.99 5.11
CA ALA A 61 -8.03 -2.57 4.87
C ALA A 61 -8.90 -2.33 3.62
N ALA A 62 -8.66 -3.07 2.54
CA ALA A 62 -9.42 -3.01 1.30
C ALA A 62 -10.87 -3.48 1.48
N GLU A 63 -11.11 -4.53 2.27
CA GLU A 63 -12.47 -4.96 2.66
C GLU A 63 -13.21 -3.86 3.44
N LYS A 64 -12.51 -3.14 4.33
CA LYS A 64 -13.09 -2.02 5.08
C LYS A 64 -13.36 -0.79 4.21
N ALA A 65 -12.47 -0.49 3.28
CA ALA A 65 -12.57 0.67 2.38
C ALA A 65 -13.47 0.40 1.15
N GLY A 66 -14.07 -0.79 1.03
CA GLY A 66 -14.94 -1.15 -0.09
C GLY A 66 -14.22 -1.43 -1.41
N ALA A 67 -12.88 -1.39 -1.43
CA ALA A 67 -12.05 -1.62 -2.61
C ALA A 67 -11.75 -3.12 -2.77
N THR A 68 -12.79 -3.95 -2.88
CA THR A 68 -12.68 -5.42 -2.90
C THR A 68 -11.91 -5.96 -4.11
N GLU A 69 -11.81 -5.18 -5.19
CA GLU A 69 -11.08 -5.51 -6.41
C GLU A 69 -9.56 -5.65 -6.18
N LEU A 70 -9.00 -4.99 -5.15
CA LEU A 70 -7.59 -5.13 -4.78
C LEU A 70 -7.25 -6.50 -4.19
N ASN A 71 -8.24 -7.28 -3.72
CA ASN A 71 -8.00 -8.59 -3.14
C ASN A 71 -7.48 -9.62 -4.16
N GLU A 72 -7.77 -9.44 -5.45
CA GLU A 72 -7.32 -10.34 -6.51
C GLU A 72 -5.84 -10.10 -6.92
N LEU A 73 -5.30 -8.92 -6.61
CA LEU A 73 -3.93 -8.51 -6.95
C LEU A 73 -2.93 -8.70 -5.78
N LEU A 74 -3.42 -9.07 -4.58
CA LEU A 74 -2.66 -9.19 -3.31
C LEU A 74 -2.52 -10.63 -2.83
#